data_AF-A0A520A7D7-F1
#
_entry.id   AF-A0A520A7D7-F1
#
_cell.length_a   1.000
_cell.length_b   1.000
_cell.length_c   1.000
_cell.angle_alpha   90.00
_cell.angle_beta   90.00
_cell.angle_gamma   90.00
#
_symmetry.space_group_name_H-M   'P 1'
#
loop_
_entity.id
_entity.type
_entity.pdbx_description
1 polymer ?
#
loop_
_entity_poly.entity_id
_entity_poly.type
_entity_poly.pdbx_seq_one_letter_code
_entity_poly.pdbx_strand_id
1 'polypeptide(L)'
;CAVGGTSIERWQPGAYDESTNTHPYDDALIRIKTAMRSGIIKGIIWHQGEANSSDEKSAKYLTQLKMLIGRLRKEVGNPELPFIVGELGRYRARYALINSQLAKVPGLIPFTELATSENLVHKGDSTHFDGPSANELGHRFAQKMLEVQQKISVQHLKLKTPKVKPLKTR
;
A
#
# COMPACT_ATOMS: atom_id res chain seq x y z
N CYS A 1 -6.56 -10.37 4.21
CA CYS A 1 -5.47 -11.07 3.49
C CYS A 1 -4.14 -11.06 4.23
N ALA A 2 -3.96 -10.27 5.30
CA ALA A 2 -2.67 -10.19 5.99
C ALA A 2 -2.24 -11.53 6.62
N VAL A 3 -0.94 -11.78 6.64
CA VAL A 3 -0.29 -12.94 7.26
C VAL A 3 0.91 -12.44 8.07
N GLY A 4 0.86 -12.59 9.38
CA GLY A 4 1.87 -12.06 10.30
C GLY A 4 3.25 -12.68 10.10
N GLY A 5 4.31 -11.90 10.32
CA GLY A 5 5.69 -12.37 10.24
C GLY A 5 6.25 -12.57 8.82
N THR A 6 5.42 -12.46 7.79
CA THR A 6 5.85 -12.68 6.40
C THR A 6 6.67 -11.50 5.88
N SER A 7 7.77 -11.81 5.18
CA SER A 7 8.56 -10.83 4.45
C SER A 7 8.02 -10.62 3.04
N ILE A 8 8.34 -9.51 2.37
CA ILE A 8 7.80 -9.19 1.04
C ILE A 8 8.15 -10.23 -0.04
N GLU A 9 9.23 -11.00 0.17
CA GLU A 9 9.62 -12.12 -0.66
C GLU A 9 8.56 -13.24 -0.67
N ARG A 10 7.76 -13.36 0.39
CA ARG A 10 6.62 -14.30 0.49
C ARG A 10 5.36 -13.79 -0.21
N TRP A 11 5.40 -12.56 -0.72
CA TRP A 11 4.32 -11.92 -1.47
C TRP A 11 4.60 -11.94 -2.99
N GLN A 12 5.22 -13.02 -3.45
CA GLN A 12 5.47 -13.31 -4.87
C GLN A 12 4.60 -14.49 -5.33
N PRO A 13 4.26 -14.58 -6.63
CA PRO A 13 3.50 -15.72 -7.17
C PRO A 13 4.17 -17.06 -6.85
N GLY A 14 3.41 -18.01 -6.31
CA GLY A 14 3.88 -19.34 -5.95
C GLY A 14 4.77 -19.40 -4.70
N ALA A 15 5.06 -18.27 -4.05
CA ALA A 15 5.89 -18.27 -2.85
C ALA A 15 5.14 -18.93 -1.69
N TYR A 16 5.77 -19.94 -1.09
CA TYR A 16 5.30 -20.57 0.14
C TYR A 16 6.01 -19.97 1.35
N ASP A 17 5.27 -19.78 2.44
CA ASP A 17 5.80 -19.42 3.74
C ASP A 17 5.65 -20.60 4.71
N GLU A 18 6.77 -21.26 5.01
CA GLU A 18 6.81 -22.43 5.90
C GLU A 18 6.32 -22.11 7.32
N SER A 19 6.61 -20.91 7.81
CA SER A 19 6.30 -20.52 9.20
C SER A 19 4.81 -20.40 9.46
N THR A 20 4.06 -20.02 8.43
CA THR A 20 2.61 -19.84 8.50
C THR A 20 1.84 -20.93 7.75
N ASN A 21 2.54 -21.79 7.00
CA ASN A 21 1.95 -22.79 6.12
C ASN A 21 0.95 -22.17 5.14
N THR A 22 1.34 -21.06 4.49
CA THR A 22 0.47 -20.32 3.55
C THR A 22 1.19 -19.95 2.26
N HIS A 23 0.41 -19.54 1.26
CA HIS A 23 0.89 -18.87 0.06
C HIS A 23 0.36 -17.43 0.03
N PRO A 24 0.95 -16.48 0.78
CA PRO A 24 0.29 -15.20 1.10
C PRO A 24 -0.20 -14.42 -0.12
N TYR A 25 0.58 -14.40 -1.19
CA TYR A 25 0.19 -13.75 -2.44
C TYR A 25 -0.95 -14.49 -3.16
N ASP A 26 -0.84 -15.79 -3.33
CA ASP A 26 -1.82 -16.59 -4.08
C ASP A 26 -3.15 -16.66 -3.33
N ASP A 27 -3.11 -16.79 -2.01
CA ASP A 27 -4.28 -16.74 -1.12
C ASP A 27 -4.99 -15.38 -1.18
N ALA A 28 -4.21 -14.29 -1.22
CA ALA A 28 -4.76 -12.95 -1.42
C ALA A 28 -5.39 -12.82 -2.82
N LEU A 29 -4.80 -13.41 -3.85
CA LEU A 29 -5.31 -13.36 -5.22
C LEU A 29 -6.64 -14.11 -5.37
N ILE A 30 -6.78 -15.28 -4.75
CA ILE A 30 -8.05 -16.03 -4.71
C ILE A 30 -9.17 -15.15 -4.11
N ARG A 31 -8.87 -14.46 -3.01
CA ARG A 31 -9.81 -13.57 -2.33
C ARG A 31 -10.17 -12.35 -3.17
N ILE A 32 -9.19 -11.71 -3.83
CA ILE A 32 -9.41 -10.59 -4.74
C ILE A 32 -10.34 -11.02 -5.89
N LYS A 33 -10.02 -12.13 -6.56
CA LYS A 33 -10.82 -12.67 -7.68
C LYS A 33 -12.24 -13.03 -7.24
N THR A 34 -12.39 -13.56 -6.03
CA THR A 34 -13.71 -13.88 -5.47
C THR A 34 -14.52 -12.62 -5.20
N ALA A 35 -13.93 -11.59 -4.56
CA ALA A 35 -14.60 -10.33 -4.28
C ALA A 35 -15.03 -9.59 -5.56
N MET A 36 -14.24 -9.71 -6.63
CA MET A 36 -14.56 -9.11 -7.94
C MET A 36 -15.75 -9.74 -8.66
N ARG A 37 -16.23 -10.92 -8.23
CA ARG A 37 -17.44 -11.54 -8.81
C ARG A 37 -18.71 -10.75 -8.50
N SER A 38 -18.73 -10.01 -7.39
CA SER A 38 -19.92 -9.30 -6.90
C SER A 38 -19.61 -7.87 -6.44
N GLY A 39 -18.41 -7.36 -6.66
CA GLY A 39 -17.96 -6.07 -6.15
C GLY A 39 -16.84 -5.46 -6.98
N ILE A 40 -16.51 -4.20 -6.66
CA ILE A 40 -15.44 -3.45 -7.30
C ILE A 40 -14.36 -3.19 -6.26
N ILE A 41 -13.12 -3.59 -6.55
CA ILE A 41 -11.97 -3.25 -5.71
C ILE A 41 -11.69 -1.75 -5.86
N LYS A 42 -11.88 -0.99 -4.77
CA LYS A 42 -11.72 0.49 -4.76
C LYS A 42 -10.32 0.96 -4.36
N GLY A 43 -9.50 0.06 -3.82
CA GLY A 43 -8.13 0.34 -3.42
C GLY A 43 -7.56 -0.79 -2.59
N ILE A 44 -6.29 -0.69 -2.24
CA ILE A 44 -5.58 -1.63 -1.39
C ILE A 44 -4.90 -0.87 -0.26
N ILE A 45 -5.00 -1.42 0.94
CA ILE A 45 -4.22 -1.00 2.10
C ILE A 45 -3.12 -2.04 2.33
N TRP A 46 -1.89 -1.57 2.48
CA TRP A 46 -0.72 -2.41 2.69
C TRP A 46 0.05 -1.94 3.92
N HIS A 47 0.21 -2.84 4.88
CA HIS A 47 1.00 -2.58 6.07
C HIS A 47 1.82 -3.82 6.41
N GLN A 48 3.11 -3.73 6.13
CA GLN A 48 4.08 -4.81 6.27
C GLN A 48 5.48 -4.17 6.19
N GLY A 49 6.47 -4.82 6.81
CA GLY A 49 7.89 -4.52 6.56
C GLY A 49 8.81 -4.91 7.71
N GLU A 50 8.25 -5.31 8.85
CA GLU A 50 8.98 -5.70 10.05
C GLU A 50 9.99 -6.82 9.75
N ALA A 51 9.59 -7.82 8.96
CA ALA A 51 10.44 -8.94 8.54
C ALA A 51 11.48 -8.57 7.45
N ASN A 52 11.43 -7.35 6.92
CA ASN A 52 12.36 -6.79 5.93
C ASN A 52 13.27 -5.71 6.51
N SER A 53 13.24 -5.48 7.83
CA SER A 53 13.96 -4.38 8.48
C SER A 53 15.46 -4.64 8.73
N SER A 54 16.08 -5.60 8.03
CA SER A 54 17.54 -5.70 7.97
C SER A 54 18.09 -4.81 6.86
N ASP A 55 19.36 -4.40 6.95
CA ASP A 55 19.98 -3.52 5.94
C ASP A 55 19.84 -4.10 4.53
N GLU A 56 20.19 -5.38 4.35
CA GLU A 56 20.13 -6.05 3.05
C GLU A 56 18.72 -6.11 2.47
N LYS A 57 17.72 -6.45 3.29
CA LYS A 57 16.33 -6.60 2.83
C LYS A 57 15.67 -5.25 2.59
N SER A 58 15.93 -4.27 3.45
CA SER A 58 15.37 -2.92 3.33
C SER A 58 15.83 -2.23 2.04
N ALA A 59 17.09 -2.46 1.61
CA ALA A 59 17.62 -1.93 0.36
C ALA A 59 16.85 -2.42 -0.88
N LYS A 60 16.29 -3.64 -0.83
CA LYS A 60 15.52 -4.24 -1.94
C LYS A 60 14.02 -3.96 -1.84
N TYR A 61 13.54 -3.47 -0.69
CA TYR A 61 12.12 -3.43 -0.35
C TYR A 61 11.27 -2.62 -1.32
N LEU A 62 11.72 -1.40 -1.65
CA LEU A 62 10.97 -0.49 -2.54
C LEU A 62 10.75 -1.08 -3.94
N THR A 63 11.77 -1.71 -4.51
CA THR A 63 11.68 -2.38 -5.82
C THR A 63 10.70 -3.55 -5.77
N GLN A 64 10.78 -4.37 -4.73
CA GLN A 64 9.88 -5.51 -4.53
C GLN A 64 8.42 -5.05 -4.33
N LEU A 65 8.21 -3.97 -3.56
CA LEU A 65 6.90 -3.37 -3.34
C LEU A 65 6.32 -2.80 -4.63
N LYS A 66 7.13 -2.12 -5.46
CA LYS A 66 6.69 -1.65 -6.78
C LYS A 66 6.23 -2.79 -7.67
N MET A 67 6.95 -3.91 -7.68
CA MET A 67 6.54 -5.11 -8.43
C MET A 67 5.23 -5.70 -7.89
N LEU A 68 5.08 -5.80 -6.57
CA LEU A 68 3.85 -6.27 -5.94
C LEU A 68 2.64 -5.41 -6.33
N ILE A 69 2.76 -4.08 -6.21
CA ILE A 69 1.71 -3.13 -6.58
C ILE A 69 1.34 -3.30 -8.06
N GLY A 70 2.33 -3.39 -8.94
CA GLY A 70 2.11 -3.60 -10.37
C GLY A 70 1.36 -4.89 -10.68
N ARG A 71 1.73 -6.01 -10.04
CA ARG A 71 1.01 -7.28 -10.18
C ARG A 71 -0.43 -7.18 -9.72
N LEU A 72 -0.69 -6.63 -8.53
CA LEU A 72 -2.04 -6.51 -7.98
C LEU A 72 -2.93 -5.59 -8.82
N ARG A 73 -2.39 -4.48 -9.32
CA ARG A 73 -3.11 -3.60 -10.28
C ARG A 73 -3.48 -4.31 -11.56
N LYS A 74 -2.57 -5.13 -12.10
CA LYS A 74 -2.82 -5.95 -13.27
C LYS A 74 -3.92 -6.98 -13.02
N GLU A 75 -3.88 -7.70 -11.90
CA GLU A 75 -4.90 -8.69 -11.54
C GLU A 75 -6.28 -8.06 -11.32
N VAL A 76 -6.34 -6.85 -10.75
CA VAL A 76 -7.59 -6.09 -10.58
C VAL A 76 -8.06 -5.46 -11.90
N GLY A 77 -7.19 -5.34 -12.91
CA GLY A 77 -7.49 -4.66 -14.17
C GLY A 77 -7.60 -3.13 -14.03
N ASN A 78 -7.02 -2.54 -12.98
CA ASN A 78 -7.05 -1.11 -12.73
C ASN A 78 -5.62 -0.56 -12.53
N PRO A 79 -5.01 0.08 -13.54
CA PRO A 79 -3.66 0.64 -13.44
C PRO A 79 -3.58 1.85 -12.49
N GLU A 80 -4.72 2.49 -12.20
CA GLU A 80 -4.83 3.64 -11.30
C GLU A 80 -5.35 3.26 -9.92
N LEU A 81 -5.40 1.95 -9.59
CA LEU A 81 -5.94 1.48 -8.32
C LEU A 81 -5.21 2.17 -7.15
N PRO A 82 -5.93 2.91 -6.29
CA PRO A 82 -5.36 3.52 -5.11
C PRO A 82 -4.67 2.48 -4.23
N PHE A 83 -3.44 2.77 -3.80
CA PHE A 83 -2.67 1.86 -2.96
C PHE A 83 -2.02 2.64 -1.82
N ILE A 84 -2.47 2.41 -0.59
CA ILE A 84 -2.00 3.15 0.57
C ILE A 84 -1.08 2.26 1.38
N VAL A 85 0.15 2.72 1.59
CA VAL A 85 1.15 2.02 2.41
C VAL A 85 1.20 2.63 3.80
N GLY A 86 1.32 1.81 4.85
CA GLY A 86 1.47 2.29 6.22
C GLY A 86 2.90 2.16 6.72
N GLU A 87 3.41 3.22 7.35
CA GLU A 87 4.69 3.17 8.08
C GLU A 87 4.65 2.15 9.22
N LEU A 88 5.79 1.51 9.47
CA LEU A 88 6.03 0.73 10.67
C LEU A 88 6.15 1.64 11.88
N GLY A 89 5.85 1.11 13.06
CA GLY A 89 6.00 1.87 14.30
C GLY A 89 7.42 2.43 14.51
N ARG A 90 7.52 3.51 15.30
CA ARG A 90 8.78 4.24 15.50
C ARG A 90 9.56 3.80 16.74
N TYR A 91 9.18 2.67 17.34
CA TYR A 91 9.73 2.14 18.59
C TYR A 91 10.93 1.19 18.40
N ARG A 92 11.36 0.90 17.16
CA ARG A 92 12.59 0.15 16.86
C ARG A 92 13.41 0.88 15.82
N ALA A 93 14.70 1.12 16.12
CA ALA A 93 15.60 1.83 15.22
C ALA A 93 15.64 1.22 13.79
N ARG A 94 15.64 -0.12 13.70
CA ARG A 94 15.67 -0.85 12.42
C ARG A 94 14.45 -0.59 11.53
N TYR A 95 13.31 -0.19 12.10
CA TYR A 95 12.10 0.13 11.33
C TYR A 95 12.25 1.44 10.55
N ALA A 96 13.17 2.32 10.96
CA ALA A 96 13.50 3.52 10.19
C ALA A 96 14.03 3.19 8.79
N LEU A 97 14.71 2.04 8.61
CA LEU A 97 15.18 1.59 7.30
C LEU A 97 14.01 1.37 6.34
N ILE A 98 12.96 0.70 6.79
CA ILE A 98 11.75 0.47 5.99
C ILE A 98 10.94 1.76 5.82
N ASN A 99 10.73 2.54 6.88
CA ASN A 99 9.99 3.80 6.80
C ASN A 99 10.66 4.77 5.80
N SER A 100 12.00 4.77 5.71
CA SER A 100 12.72 5.56 4.69
C SER A 100 12.42 5.12 3.25
N GLN A 101 12.13 3.84 3.03
CA GLN A 101 11.72 3.33 1.72
C GLN A 101 10.24 3.63 1.44
N LEU A 102 9.38 3.44 2.43
CA LEU A 102 7.94 3.72 2.34
C LEU A 102 7.67 5.21 2.07
N ALA A 103 8.44 6.12 2.67
CA ALA A 103 8.34 7.56 2.43
C ALA A 103 8.56 7.96 0.95
N LYS A 104 9.30 7.15 0.19
CA LYS A 104 9.57 7.40 -1.24
C LYS A 104 8.44 6.91 -2.15
N VAL A 105 7.55 6.05 -1.65
CA VAL A 105 6.51 5.38 -2.46
C VAL A 105 5.59 6.37 -3.19
N PRO A 106 5.01 7.39 -2.52
CA PRO A 106 4.09 8.34 -3.19
C PRO A 106 4.74 9.12 -4.33
N GLY A 107 6.05 9.40 -4.24
CA GLY A 107 6.79 10.13 -5.27
C GLY A 107 7.25 9.27 -6.45
N LEU A 108 7.29 7.94 -6.29
CA LEU A 108 7.85 7.02 -7.30
C LEU A 108 6.81 6.10 -7.95
N ILE A 109 5.67 5.90 -7.29
CA ILE A 109 4.62 5.00 -7.75
C ILE A 109 3.31 5.80 -7.81
N PRO A 110 2.76 6.07 -9.01
CA PRO A 110 1.51 6.83 -9.15
C PRO A 110 0.35 6.20 -8.37
N PHE A 111 -0.59 7.03 -7.94
CA PHE A 111 -1.81 6.63 -7.23
C PHE A 111 -1.51 5.86 -5.93
N THR A 112 -0.43 6.25 -5.26
CA THR A 112 -0.06 5.74 -3.95
C THR A 112 0.12 6.88 -2.96
N GLU A 113 -0.19 6.61 -1.69
CA GLU A 113 0.02 7.53 -0.58
C GLU A 113 0.52 6.76 0.65
N LEU A 114 1.02 7.51 1.64
CA LEU A 114 1.56 6.98 2.89
C LEU A 114 0.66 7.35 4.07
N ALA A 115 0.27 6.35 4.86
CA ALA A 115 -0.29 6.54 6.19
C ALA A 115 0.86 6.55 7.23
N THR A 116 1.06 7.71 7.87
CA THR A 116 2.13 7.91 8.86
C THR A 116 1.85 7.17 10.17
N SER A 117 2.90 6.66 10.80
CA SER A 117 2.86 6.07 12.13
C SER A 117 3.35 7.02 13.23
N GLU A 118 3.46 8.32 12.94
CA GLU A 118 3.86 9.32 13.91
C GLU A 118 2.92 9.36 15.11
N ASN A 119 3.49 9.47 16.32
CA ASN A 119 2.79 9.45 17.60
C ASN A 119 1.98 8.16 17.89
N LEU A 120 2.25 7.07 17.17
CA LEU A 120 1.64 5.76 17.43
C LEU A 120 2.54 4.92 18.33
N VAL A 121 1.93 4.23 19.29
CA VAL A 121 2.62 3.46 20.33
C VAL A 121 2.34 1.96 20.23
N HIS A 122 3.21 1.16 20.83
CA HIS A 122 3.05 -0.31 20.85
C HIS A 122 2.29 -0.78 22.09
N LYS A 123 1.72 -1.98 22.03
CA LYS A 123 0.93 -2.60 23.12
C LYS A 123 1.76 -3.14 24.30
N GLY A 124 3.02 -2.74 24.43
CA GLY A 124 3.97 -3.27 25.41
C GLY A 124 4.96 -4.35 24.89
N ASP A 125 4.86 -4.81 23.64
CA ASP A 125 5.74 -5.86 23.07
C ASP A 125 6.81 -5.34 22.07
N SER A 126 6.93 -4.02 21.97
CA SER A 126 7.81 -3.30 21.05
C SER A 126 7.67 -3.70 19.58
N THR A 127 6.54 -4.28 19.16
CA THR A 127 6.35 -4.80 17.80
C THR A 127 4.98 -4.46 17.23
N HIS A 128 3.91 -4.55 18.02
CA HIS A 128 2.55 -4.36 17.55
C HIS A 128 1.96 -3.08 18.13
N PHE A 129 1.25 -2.31 17.30
CA PHE A 129 0.48 -1.16 17.77
C PHE A 129 -0.54 -1.57 18.84
N ASP A 130 -0.78 -0.67 19.80
CA ASP A 130 -1.91 -0.82 20.71
C ASP A 130 -3.25 -0.54 19.98
N GLY A 131 -4.37 -0.80 20.66
CA GLY A 131 -5.71 -0.61 20.09
C GLY A 131 -5.95 0.82 19.61
N PRO A 132 -5.74 1.85 20.44
CA PRO A 132 -5.86 3.25 20.04
C PRO A 132 -5.00 3.63 18.83
N SER A 133 -3.74 3.20 18.81
CA SER A 133 -2.82 3.50 17.71
C SER A 133 -3.20 2.80 16.42
N ALA A 134 -3.67 1.54 16.50
CA ALA A 134 -4.18 0.82 15.34
C ALA A 134 -5.45 1.49 14.76
N ASN A 135 -6.33 1.99 15.63
CA ASN A 135 -7.52 2.73 15.21
C ASN A 135 -7.14 4.04 14.51
N GLU A 136 -6.21 4.79 15.09
CA GLU A 136 -5.70 6.03 14.49
C GLU A 136 -5.01 5.79 13.15
N LEU A 137 -4.20 4.72 13.03
CA LEU A 137 -3.62 4.33 11.75
C LEU A 137 -4.70 3.99 10.71
N GLY A 138 -5.79 3.34 11.14
CA GLY A 138 -6.97 3.07 10.32
C GLY A 138 -7.62 4.35 9.78
N HIS A 139 -7.80 5.38 10.61
CA HIS A 139 -8.29 6.69 10.15
C HIS A 139 -7.35 7.32 9.12
N ARG A 140 -6.04 7.25 9.35
CA ARG A 140 -5.04 7.79 8.42
C ARG A 140 -5.06 7.05 7.07
N PHE A 141 -5.23 5.74 7.08
CA PHE A 141 -5.44 4.97 5.85
C PHE A 141 -6.69 5.41 5.09
N ALA A 142 -7.82 5.56 5.79
CA ALA A 142 -9.07 6.00 5.18
C ALA A 142 -8.95 7.40 4.57
N GLN A 143 -8.35 8.35 5.30
CA GLN A 143 -8.11 9.70 4.81
C GLN A 143 -7.27 9.69 3.52
N LYS A 144 -6.15 8.97 3.52
CA LYS A 144 -5.27 8.86 2.33
C LYS A 144 -5.95 8.17 1.16
N MET A 145 -6.77 7.15 1.42
CA MET A 145 -7.55 6.50 0.38
C MET A 145 -8.50 7.49 -0.32
N LEU A 146 -9.24 8.28 0.46
CA LEU A 146 -10.17 9.29 -0.05
C LEU A 146 -9.44 10.39 -0.84
N GLU A 147 -8.31 10.89 -0.33
CA GLU A 147 -7.49 11.88 -1.01
C GLU A 147 -7.05 11.39 -2.41
N VAL A 148 -6.55 10.15 -2.53
CA VAL A 148 -6.13 9.58 -3.82
C VAL A 148 -7.30 9.42 -4.77
N GLN A 149 -8.41 8.86 -4.28
CA GLN A 149 -9.61 8.66 -5.10
C GLN A 149 -10.18 9.98 -5.63
N GLN A 150 -10.16 11.02 -4.81
CA GLN A 150 -10.58 12.37 -5.22
C GLN A 150 -9.62 12.95 -6.26
N LYS A 151 -8.30 12.82 -6.07
CA LYS A 151 -7.29 13.27 -7.04
C LYS A 151 -7.49 12.61 -8.41
N ILE A 152 -7.70 11.29 -8.46
CA ILE A 152 -7.98 10.55 -9.70
C ILE A 152 -9.25 11.08 -10.36
N SER A 153 -10.33 11.21 -9.58
CA SER A 153 -11.63 11.68 -10.10
C SER A 153 -11.52 13.07 -10.72
N VAL A 154 -10.82 14.01 -10.07
CA VAL A 154 -10.56 15.35 -10.60
C VAL A 154 -9.70 15.32 -11.86
N GLN A 155 -8.68 14.46 -11.92
CA GLN A 155 -7.84 14.30 -13.11
C GLN A 155 -8.67 13.83 -14.30
N HIS A 156 -9.55 12.84 -14.12
CA HIS A 156 -10.43 12.36 -15.18
C HIS A 156 -11.43 13.43 -15.65
N LEU A 157 -11.98 14.24 -14.73
CA LEU A 157 -12.88 15.33 -15.10
C LEU A 157 -12.16 16.38 -15.97
N LYS A 158 -10.94 16.79 -15.59
CA LYS A 158 -10.14 17.75 -16.36
C LYS A 158 -9.80 17.27 -17.77
N LEU A 159 -9.56 15.97 -17.94
CA LEU A 159 -9.26 15.37 -19.26
C LEU A 159 -10.48 15.29 -20.18
N LYS A 160 -11.70 15.26 -19.62
CA LYS A 160 -12.95 15.17 -20.38
C LYS A 160 -13.50 16.53 -20.83
N THR A 161 -13.04 17.64 -20.26
CA THR A 161 -13.51 18.98 -20.64
C THR A 161 -12.82 19.45 -21.94
N PRO A 162 -13.56 19.84 -23.00
CA PRO A 162 -12.96 20.34 -24.23
C PRO A 162 -12.14 21.61 -23.96
N LYS A 163 -10.91 21.69 -24.50
CA LYS A 163 -10.16 22.96 -24.53
C LYS A 163 -10.89 23.94 -25.44
N VAL A 164 -11.57 24.94 -24.86
CA VAL A 164 -12.12 26.08 -25.61
C VAL A 164 -10.94 26.80 -26.27
N LYS A 165 -10.84 26.75 -27.61
CA LYS A 165 -9.87 27.56 -28.34
C LYS A 165 -10.28 29.03 -28.19
N PRO A 166 -9.37 29.95 -27.84
CA PRO A 166 -9.70 31.37 -27.79
C PRO A 166 -10.18 31.82 -29.18
N LEU A 167 -11.33 32.49 -29.23
CA LEU A 167 -11.79 33.16 -30.45
C LEU A 167 -10.70 34.15 -30.88
N LYS A 168 -10.15 33.95 -32.07
CA LYS A 168 -9.32 34.97 -32.72
C LYS A 168 -10.26 36.14 -33.06
N THR A 169 -10.22 37.21 -32.28
CA THR A 169 -10.77 38.50 -32.67
C THR A 169 -9.96 39.04 -33.84
N ARG A 170 -10.66 39.38 -34.94
CA ARG A 170 -10.12 40.08 -36.10
C ARG A 170 -9.98 41.56 -35.80
#